data_AF-A0A2P8MIS9-F1
#
_entry.id   AF-A0A2P8MIS9-F1
#
_cell.length_a   1.000
_cell.length_b   1.000
_cell.length_c   1.000
_cell.angle_alpha   90.00
_cell.angle_beta   90.00
_cell.angle_gamma   90.00
#
_symmetry.space_group_name_H-M   'P 1'
#
loop_
_entity.id
_entity.type
_entity.pdbx_description
1 polymer ?
#
loop_
_entity_poly.entity_id
_entity_poly.type
_entity_poly.pdbx_seq_one_letter_code
_entity_poly.pdbx_strand_id
1 'polypeptide(L)'
;MKEELKKVMSDEFHSLEKLLDSLLIQQQLLIKKDVFGLDKMVTEIEKINKEVATSEMSRLKLVENKTMKELLKEQNDQSLNKLYLDMRGLLERIKFQKDSNELLIKQGLIFTTKVLNAINPNGAAKTYNCYGKTK
;
A
#
# COMPACT_ATOMS: atom_id res chain seq x y z
N MET A 1 19.63 -7.48 -24.82
CA MET A 1 19.56 -8.04 -23.45
C MET A 1 19.94 -7.05 -22.34
N LYS A 2 21.18 -6.53 -22.24
CA LYS A 2 21.59 -5.62 -21.14
C LYS A 2 20.82 -4.29 -21.12
N GLU A 3 20.66 -3.66 -22.28
CA GLU A 3 19.90 -2.40 -22.40
C GLU A 3 18.39 -2.59 -22.26
N GLU A 4 17.86 -3.71 -22.76
CA GLU A 4 16.43 -4.06 -22.62
C GLU A 4 16.08 -4.33 -21.15
N LEU A 5 16.93 -5.05 -20.42
CA LEU A 5 16.74 -5.27 -18.99
C LEU A 5 16.81 -3.95 -18.21
N LYS A 6 17.73 -3.05 -18.58
CA LYS A 6 17.83 -1.72 -17.98
C LYS A 6 16.58 -0.87 -18.25
N LYS A 7 16.01 -0.94 -19.44
CA LYS A 7 14.73 -0.27 -19.78
C LYS A 7 13.58 -0.84 -18.97
N VAL A 8 13.38 -2.15 -18.99
CA VAL A 8 12.29 -2.81 -18.23
C VAL A 8 12.40 -2.51 -16.74
N MET A 9 13.60 -2.52 -16.18
CA MET A 9 13.81 -2.10 -14.79
C MET A 9 13.51 -0.61 -14.60
N SER A 10 13.95 0.28 -15.49
CA SER A 10 13.60 1.70 -15.37
C SER A 10 12.08 1.94 -15.41
N ASP A 11 11.37 1.19 -16.26
CA ASP A 11 9.91 1.28 -16.38
C ASP A 11 9.22 0.72 -15.12
N GLU A 12 9.70 -0.39 -14.57
CA GLU A 12 9.23 -0.94 -13.29
C GLU A 12 9.45 0.06 -12.14
N PHE A 13 10.62 0.69 -12.09
CA PHE A 13 10.93 1.71 -11.09
C PHE A 13 9.96 2.90 -11.18
N HIS A 14 9.70 3.40 -12.39
CA HIS A 14 8.77 4.50 -12.59
C HIS A 14 7.32 4.15 -12.22
N SER A 15 6.87 2.93 -12.52
CA SER A 15 5.56 2.44 -12.09
C SER A 15 5.44 2.32 -10.56
N LEU A 16 6.52 1.90 -9.89
CA LEU A 16 6.59 1.87 -8.42
C LEU A 16 6.59 3.28 -7.81
N GLU A 17 7.24 4.27 -8.44
CA GLU A 17 7.17 5.67 -7.99
C GLU A 17 5.75 6.21 -8.06
N LYS A 18 5.05 5.98 -9.17
CA LYS A 18 3.63 6.35 -9.31
C LYS A 18 2.75 5.69 -8.23
N LEU A 19 3.06 4.44 -7.88
CA LEU A 19 2.36 3.74 -6.81
C LEU A 19 2.60 4.41 -5.46
N LEU A 20 3.84 4.79 -5.17
CA LEU A 20 4.17 5.50 -3.93
C LEU A 20 3.44 6.85 -3.85
N ASP A 21 3.47 7.64 -4.92
CA ASP A 21 2.77 8.94 -4.98
C ASP A 21 1.27 8.77 -4.75
N SER A 22 0.70 7.72 -5.35
CA SER A 22 -0.71 7.34 -5.15
C SER A 22 -1.03 7.02 -3.68
N LEU A 23 -0.16 6.28 -3.00
CA LEU A 23 -0.33 5.98 -1.58
C LEU A 23 -0.16 7.22 -0.69
N LEU A 24 0.69 8.19 -1.08
CA LEU A 24 0.80 9.47 -0.38
C LEU A 24 -0.46 10.32 -0.56
N ILE A 25 -1.02 10.36 -1.76
CA ILE A 25 -2.31 11.03 -2.02
C ILE A 25 -3.42 10.38 -1.19
N GLN A 26 -3.47 9.04 -1.15
CA GLN A 26 -4.41 8.31 -0.31
C GLN A 26 -4.29 8.73 1.16
N GLN A 27 -3.07 8.88 1.69
CA GLN A 27 -2.85 9.35 3.05
C GLN A 27 -3.44 10.74 3.28
N GLN A 28 -3.23 11.67 2.35
CA GLN A 28 -3.77 13.03 2.45
C GLN A 28 -5.30 13.03 2.43
N LEU A 29 -5.92 12.19 1.60
CA LEU A 29 -7.37 12.04 1.52
C LEU A 29 -7.94 11.40 2.80
N LEU A 30 -7.25 10.42 3.39
CA LEU A 30 -7.61 9.84 4.70
C LEU A 30 -7.59 10.90 5.80
N ILE A 31 -6.58 11.77 5.83
CA ILE A 31 -6.48 12.87 6.80
C ILE A 31 -7.63 13.88 6.61
N LYS A 32 -7.94 14.22 5.36
CA LYS A 32 -9.04 15.13 5.00
C LYS A 32 -10.43 14.51 5.19
N LYS A 33 -10.51 13.19 5.41
CA LYS A 33 -11.75 12.41 5.48
C LYS A 33 -12.61 12.53 4.22
N ASP A 34 -11.96 12.67 3.06
CA ASP A 34 -12.65 12.77 1.77
C ASP A 34 -12.97 11.38 1.22
N VAL A 35 -14.20 10.92 1.47
CA VAL A 35 -14.66 9.58 1.08
C VAL A 35 -14.73 9.43 -0.46
N PHE A 36 -15.18 10.47 -1.17
CA PHE A 36 -15.30 10.42 -2.63
C PHE A 36 -13.94 10.39 -3.32
N GLY A 37 -12.97 11.13 -2.77
CA GLY A 37 -11.59 11.07 -3.21
C GLY A 37 -10.99 9.67 -3.02
N LEU A 38 -11.28 9.03 -1.89
CA LEU A 38 -10.80 7.68 -1.60
C LEU A 38 -11.36 6.63 -2.57
N ASP A 39 -12.65 6.70 -2.93
CA ASP A 39 -13.25 5.78 -3.91
C ASP A 39 -12.58 5.87 -5.28
N LYS A 40 -12.32 7.08 -5.77
CA LYS A 40 -11.56 7.28 -7.03
C LYS A 40 -10.13 6.75 -6.92
N MET A 41 -9.53 6.86 -5.75
CA MET A 41 -8.16 6.41 -5.52
C MET A 41 -8.05 4.88 -5.64
N VAL A 42 -9.08 4.13 -5.26
CA VAL A 42 -9.09 2.66 -5.41
C VAL A 42 -8.92 2.28 -6.88
N THR A 43 -9.66 2.91 -7.79
CA THR A 43 -9.56 2.61 -9.23
C THR A 43 -8.20 2.98 -9.83
N GLU A 44 -7.59 4.07 -9.37
CA GLU A 44 -6.26 4.49 -9.82
C GLU A 44 -5.16 3.53 -9.32
N ILE A 45 -5.23 3.11 -8.05
CA ILE A 45 -4.31 2.12 -7.49
C ILE A 45 -4.43 0.78 -8.21
N GLU A 46 -5.64 0.33 -8.53
CA GLU A 46 -5.83 -0.90 -9.31
C GLU A 46 -5.20 -0.83 -10.70
N LYS A 47 -5.31 0.32 -11.37
CA LYS A 47 -4.68 0.55 -12.67
C LYS A 47 -3.16 0.49 -12.57
N ILE A 48 -2.57 1.18 -11.59
CA ILE A 48 -1.11 1.19 -11.38
C ILE A 48 -0.61 -0.22 -10.99
N ASN A 49 -1.36 -0.96 -10.18
CA ASN A 49 -1.01 -2.34 -9.85
C ASN A 49 -0.98 -3.25 -11.08
N LYS A 50 -1.89 -3.06 -12.04
CA LYS A 50 -1.84 -3.78 -13.33
C LYS A 50 -0.60 -3.41 -14.12
N GLU A 51 -0.24 -2.13 -14.18
CA GLU A 51 0.98 -1.66 -14.85
C GLU A 51 2.24 -2.29 -14.21
N VAL A 52 2.36 -2.27 -12.88
CA VAL A 52 3.46 -2.93 -12.15
C VAL A 52 3.52 -4.42 -12.46
N ALA A 53 2.38 -5.13 -12.44
CA ALA A 53 2.33 -6.55 -12.75
C ALA A 53 2.77 -6.86 -14.20
N THR A 54 2.42 -6.00 -15.17
CA THR A 54 2.87 -6.16 -16.56
C THR A 54 4.39 -5.96 -16.70
N SER A 55 4.96 -4.98 -16.01
CA SER A 55 6.41 -4.75 -15.96
C SER A 55 7.13 -5.91 -15.29
N GLU A 56 6.59 -6.44 -14.19
CA GLU A 56 7.15 -7.60 -13.48
C GLU A 56 7.13 -8.86 -14.36
N MET A 57 6.03 -9.13 -15.06
CA MET A 57 5.96 -10.24 -16.02
C MET A 57 6.99 -10.08 -17.14
N SER A 58 7.20 -8.85 -17.62
CA SER A 58 8.20 -8.56 -18.65
C SER A 58 9.62 -8.80 -18.13
N ARG A 59 9.89 -8.42 -16.88
CA ARG A 59 11.14 -8.74 -16.19
C ARG A 59 11.32 -10.25 -16.03
N LEU A 60 10.31 -10.98 -15.56
CA LEU A 60 10.37 -12.43 -15.36
C LEU A 60 10.69 -13.16 -16.67
N LYS A 61 10.09 -12.75 -17.79
CA LYS A 61 10.40 -13.28 -19.12
C LYS A 61 11.85 -13.06 -19.55
N LEU A 62 12.49 -11.97 -19.12
CA LEU A 62 13.90 -11.69 -19.43
C LEU A 62 14.88 -12.41 -18.49
N VAL A 63 14.42 -12.74 -17.29
CA VAL A 63 15.21 -13.36 -16.22
C VAL A 63 15.19 -14.89 -16.33
N GLU A 64 14.10 -15.45 -16.84
CA GLU A 64 13.84 -16.88 -17.10
C GLU A 64 14.22 -17.78 -15.92
N ASN A 65 15.44 -18.33 -15.93
CA ASN A 65 15.93 -19.33 -14.98
C ASN A 65 17.03 -18.83 -14.03
N LYS A 66 17.47 -17.57 -14.15
CA LYS A 66 18.53 -17.01 -13.28
C LYS A 66 17.92 -16.14 -12.19
N THR A 67 18.56 -16.04 -11.04
CA THR A 67 18.17 -15.00 -10.08
C THR A 67 18.67 -13.63 -10.54
N MET A 68 17.96 -12.54 -10.20
CA MET A 68 18.45 -11.20 -10.52
C MET A 68 19.85 -10.92 -9.93
N LYS A 69 20.18 -11.53 -8.79
CA LYS A 69 21.52 -11.41 -8.20
C LYS A 69 22.60 -12.07 -9.04
N GLU A 70 22.30 -13.19 -9.70
CA GLU A 70 23.23 -13.86 -10.63
C GLU A 70 23.38 -13.05 -11.91
N LEU A 71 22.28 -12.56 -12.49
CA LEU A 71 22.31 -11.69 -13.67
C LEU A 71 23.10 -10.39 -13.42
N LEU A 72 22.94 -9.78 -12.25
CA LEU A 72 23.71 -8.58 -11.87
C LEU A 72 25.21 -8.86 -11.75
N LYS A 73 25.60 -10.03 -11.25
CA LYS A 73 27.00 -10.46 -11.17
C LYS A 73 27.60 -10.73 -12.55
N GLU A 74 26.84 -11.37 -13.44
CA GLU A 74 27.27 -11.66 -14.82
C GLU A 74 27.43 -10.39 -15.67
N GLN A 75 26.54 -9.41 -15.48
CA GLN A 75 26.54 -8.17 -16.28
C GLN A 75 27.57 -7.13 -15.81
N ASN A 76 28.07 -7.27 -14.57
CA ASN A 76 29.07 -6.42 -13.91
C ASN A 76 28.86 -4.90 -14.15
N ASP A 77 27.60 -4.46 -14.14
CA ASP A 77 27.22 -3.07 -14.39
C ASP A 77 26.86 -2.37 -13.08
N GLN A 78 27.64 -1.37 -12.71
CA GLN A 78 27.37 -0.57 -11.51
C GLN A 78 26.03 0.17 -11.58
N SER A 79 25.59 0.58 -12.77
CA SER A 79 24.32 1.29 -12.96
C SER A 79 23.13 0.38 -12.67
N LEU A 80 23.18 -0.87 -13.13
CA LEU A 80 22.10 -1.84 -12.93
C LEU A 80 22.02 -2.29 -11.48
N ASN A 81 23.17 -2.45 -10.82
CA ASN A 81 23.24 -2.72 -9.38
C ASN A 81 22.65 -1.57 -8.57
N LYS A 82 22.97 -0.32 -8.92
CA LYS A 82 22.40 0.85 -8.27
C LYS A 82 20.88 0.90 -8.44
N LEU A 83 20.38 0.71 -9.67
CA LEU A 83 18.95 0.68 -9.96
C LEU A 83 18.21 -0.40 -9.16
N TYR A 84 18.80 -1.59 -9.02
CA TYR A 84 18.24 -2.67 -8.20
C TYR A 84 18.18 -2.30 -6.70
N LEU A 85 19.20 -1.65 -6.17
CA LEU A 85 19.21 -1.17 -4.79
C LEU A 85 18.17 -0.06 -4.57
N ASP A 86 18.07 0.87 -5.51
CA ASP A 86 17.11 1.98 -5.46
C ASP A 86 15.67 1.45 -5.50
N MET A 87 15.37 0.48 -6.37
CA MET A 87 14.08 -0.24 -6.39
C MET A 87 13.76 -0.90 -5.05
N ARG A 88 14.74 -1.58 -4.44
CA ARG A 88 14.52 -2.23 -3.15
C ARG A 88 14.18 -1.20 -2.07
N GLY A 89 14.90 -0.08 -2.05
CA GLY A 89 14.58 1.03 -1.15
C GLY A 89 13.19 1.61 -1.41
N LEU A 90 12.79 1.72 -2.68
CA LEU A 90 11.45 2.18 -3.06
C LEU A 90 10.35 1.20 -2.58
N LEU A 91 10.56 -0.10 -2.71
CA LEU A 91 9.63 -1.12 -2.19
C LEU A 91 9.48 -1.04 -0.67
N GLU A 92 10.57 -0.82 0.07
CA GLU A 92 10.50 -0.62 1.52
C GLU A 92 9.69 0.63 1.89
N ARG A 93 9.85 1.73 1.14
CA ARG A 93 9.04 2.95 1.31
C ARG A 93 7.56 2.73 1.02
N ILE A 94 7.24 2.02 -0.08
CA ILE A 94 5.86 1.66 -0.42
C ILE A 94 5.23 0.82 0.69
N LYS A 95 5.95 -0.16 1.20
CA LYS A 95 5.48 -1.00 2.31
C LYS A 95 5.20 -0.16 3.56
N PHE A 96 6.14 0.70 3.96
CA PHE A 96 5.97 1.60 5.09
C PHE A 96 4.76 2.53 4.92
N GLN A 97 4.57 3.09 3.73
CA GLN A 97 3.45 3.97 3.43
C GLN A 97 2.11 3.22 3.51
N LYS A 98 2.05 2.00 2.97
CA LYS A 98 0.87 1.14 3.05
C LYS A 98 0.51 0.83 4.50
N ASP A 99 1.49 0.41 5.30
CA ASP A 99 1.28 0.09 6.72
C ASP A 99 0.79 1.32 7.51
N SER A 100 1.32 2.50 7.18
CA SER A 100 0.88 3.78 7.76
C SER A 100 -0.57 4.12 7.39
N ASN A 101 -0.96 3.95 6.12
CA ASN A 101 -2.33 4.18 5.67
C ASN A 101 -3.32 3.20 6.32
N GLU A 102 -2.95 1.92 6.45
CA GLU A 102 -3.76 0.92 7.11
C GLU A 102 -3.98 1.25 8.60
N LEU A 103 -2.93 1.74 9.29
CA LEU A 103 -3.04 2.18 10.67
C LEU A 103 -4.02 3.36 10.83
N LEU A 104 -3.96 4.35 9.93
CA LEU A 104 -4.90 5.49 9.95
C LEU A 104 -6.35 5.03 9.79
N ILE A 105 -6.60 4.08 8.89
CA ILE A 105 -7.94 3.51 8.69
C ILE A 105 -8.41 2.80 9.97
N LYS A 106 -7.56 1.95 10.58
CA LYS A 106 -7.89 1.25 11.83
C LYS A 106 -8.20 2.23 12.97
N GLN A 107 -7.43 3.30 13.10
CA GLN A 107 -7.69 4.35 14.09
C GLN A 107 -9.04 5.02 13.86
N GLY A 108 -9.38 5.35 12.61
CA GLY A 108 -10.68 5.90 12.24
C GLY A 108 -11.87 4.99 12.57
N LEU A 109 -11.72 3.67 12.35
CA LEU A 109 -12.72 2.68 12.71
C LEU A 109 -12.91 2.59 14.23
N ILE A 110 -11.82 2.47 14.99
CA ILE A 110 -11.87 2.43 16.46
C ILE A 110 -12.54 3.68 17.02
N PHE A 111 -12.22 4.86 16.49
CA PHE A 111 -12.86 6.11 16.88
C PHE A 111 -14.37 6.07 16.60
N THR A 112 -14.77 5.67 15.39
CA THR A 112 -16.19 5.57 15.01
C THR A 112 -16.94 4.58 15.90
N THR A 113 -16.38 3.42 16.21
CA THR A 113 -16.97 2.44 17.12
C THR A 113 -17.13 3.01 18.53
N LYS A 114 -16.13 3.73 19.05
CA LYS A 114 -16.23 4.39 20.36
C LYS A 114 -17.32 5.45 20.39
N VAL A 115 -17.45 6.26 19.32
CA VAL A 115 -18.51 7.26 19.18
C VAL A 115 -19.88 6.57 19.15
N LEU A 116 -20.02 5.48 18.39
CA LEU A 116 -21.27 4.73 18.32
C LEU A 116 -21.67 4.13 19.67
N ASN A 117 -20.73 3.58 20.43
CA ASN A 117 -20.95 3.07 21.79
C ASN A 117 -21.28 4.19 22.80
N ALA A 118 -20.74 5.39 22.59
CA ALA A 118 -21.03 6.55 23.44
C ALA A 118 -22.44 7.11 23.18
N ILE A 119 -22.89 7.09 21.91
CA ILE A 119 -24.23 7.56 21.51
C ILE A 119 -25.30 6.52 21.81
N ASN A 120 -24.99 5.23 21.66
CA ASN A 120 -25.87 4.11 22.01
C ASN A 120 -25.22 3.26 23.12
N PRO A 121 -25.10 3.80 24.35
CA PRO A 121 -24.68 3.00 25.48
C PRO A 121 -25.78 1.97 25.67
N ASN A 122 -25.49 0.67 25.50
CA ASN A 122 -26.47 -0.42 25.65
C ASN A 122 -27.49 -0.12 26.75
N GLY A 123 -28.68 0.32 26.30
CA GLY A 123 -29.69 0.97 27.13
C GLY A 123 -30.57 -0.03 27.85
N ALA A 124 -30.01 -1.09 28.43
CA ALA A 124 -30.64 -1.66 29.60
C ALA A 124 -30.33 -0.69 30.74
N ALA A 125 -31.18 0.32 30.92
CA ALA A 125 -31.23 1.04 32.19
C ALA A 125 -31.28 -0.05 33.26
N LYS A 126 -30.30 -0.06 34.19
CA LYS A 126 -30.38 -0.90 35.39
C LYS A 126 -31.51 -0.36 36.26
N THR A 127 -32.75 -0.58 35.83
CA THR A 127 -33.91 -0.29 36.64
C THR A 127 -33.98 -1.36 37.71
N TYR A 128 -34.26 -0.91 38.93
CA TYR A 128 -34.59 -1.83 40.00
C TYR A 128 -35.79 -2.66 39.57
N ASN A 129 -35.71 -3.98 39.75
CA ASN A 129 -36.92 -4.80 39.69
C ASN A 129 -37.82 -4.45 40.90
N CYS A 130 -39.05 -4.94 40.92
CA CYS A 130 -40.02 -4.74 42.02
C CYS A 130 -39.54 -5.21 43.41
N TYR A 131 -38.37 -5.84 43.50
CA TYR A 131 -37.72 -6.28 44.74
C TYR A 131 -36.47 -5.47 45.10
N GLY A 132 -36.20 -4.34 44.41
CA GLY A 132 -35.04 -3.49 44.70
C GLY A 132 -33.70 -4.10 44.30
N LYS A 133 -33.67 -5.13 43.44
CA LYS A 133 -32.44 -5.73 42.93
C LYS A 133 -32.15 -5.19 41.53
N THR A 134 -30.92 -4.76 41.28
CA THR A 134 -30.44 -4.33 39.96
C THR A 134 -30.33 -5.55 39.04
N LYS A 135 -30.93 -5.46 37.84
CA LYS A 135 -30.70 -6.41 36.74
C LYS A 135 -29.52 -5.94 35.89
#